data_AF-I0H9H8-F1
#
_entry.id   AF-I0H9H8-F1
#
_cell.length_a   1.000
_cell.length_b   1.000
_cell.length_c   1.000
_cell.angle_alpha   90.00
_cell.angle_beta   90.00
_cell.angle_gamma   90.00
#
_symmetry.space_group_name_H-M   'P 1'
#
loop_
_entity.id
_entity.type
_entity.pdbx_description
1 polymer ?
#
loop_
_entity_poly.entity_id
_entity_poly.type
_entity_poly.pdbx_seq_one_letter_code
_entity_poly.pdbx_strand_id
1 'polypeptide(L)'
;MVTEAPDVVLAYWNEHRQQLRQSENQRATMTNFVLVITAALSGLIVQQKFAAATVPLGLLITLIGLFGAVIAAKYHERAAYHLGQARALSVTLKDLGVLAEDANIGDFRQRHYDAYPRLRRLRLHSLWTGLNVAVAAYGIALAMVALF
;
A
#
# COMPACT_ATOMS: atom_id res chain seq x y z
N MET A 1 -19.86 -32.17 11.42
CA MET A 1 -19.17 -32.37 10.13
C MET A 1 -17.69 -32.20 10.40
N VAL A 2 -16.90 -33.26 10.24
CA VAL A 2 -15.44 -33.16 10.27
C VAL A 2 -15.05 -32.57 8.92
N THR A 3 -14.51 -31.35 8.88
CA THR A 3 -13.94 -30.79 7.64
C THR A 3 -12.76 -31.64 7.25
N GLU A 4 -12.74 -32.13 6.01
CA GLU A 4 -11.60 -32.89 5.50
C GLU A 4 -10.35 -31.99 5.50
N ALA A 5 -9.16 -32.58 5.68
CA ALA A 5 -7.91 -31.82 5.72
C ALA A 5 -7.73 -30.87 4.51
N PRO A 6 -8.14 -31.21 3.27
CA PRO A 6 -8.10 -30.31 2.12
C PRO A 6 -8.95 -29.04 2.30
N ASP A 7 -10.14 -29.14 2.91
CA ASP A 7 -11.04 -28.00 3.12
C ASP A 7 -10.45 -27.00 4.10
N VAL A 8 -9.77 -27.48 5.14
CA VAL A 8 -9.11 -26.63 6.15
C VAL A 8 -7.97 -25.84 5.52
N VAL A 9 -7.15 -26.49 4.68
CA VAL A 9 -6.05 -25.82 3.98
C VAL A 9 -6.59 -24.79 2.99
N LEU A 10 -7.67 -25.10 2.27
CA LEU A 10 -8.30 -24.18 1.33
C LEU A 10 -8.90 -22.96 2.04
N ALA A 11 -9.57 -23.17 3.17
CA ALA A 11 -10.10 -22.09 4.00
C ALA A 11 -8.97 -21.16 4.50
N TYR A 12 -7.87 -21.74 4.99
CA TYR A 12 -6.73 -20.97 5.47
C TYR A 12 -6.00 -20.21 4.35
N TRP A 13 -5.91 -20.79 3.16
CA TRP A 13 -5.42 -20.11 1.96
C TRP A 13 -6.29 -18.91 1.60
N ASN A 14 -7.61 -19.08 1.61
CA ASN A 14 -8.57 -18.01 1.33
C ASN A 14 -8.46 -16.85 2.33
N GLU A 15 -8.30 -17.15 3.61
CA GLU A 15 -8.10 -16.14 4.66
C GLU A 15 -6.87 -15.28 4.35
N HIS A 16 -5.73 -15.88 4.01
CA HIS A 16 -4.55 -15.10 3.63
C HIS A 16 -4.74 -14.25 2.37
N ARG A 17 -5.50 -14.73 1.38
CA ARG A 17 -5.86 -13.95 0.19
C ARG A 17 -6.81 -12.80 0.52
N GLN A 18 -7.68 -12.94 1.52
CA GLN A 18 -8.53 -11.86 2.03
C GLN A 18 -7.71 -10.82 2.79
N GLN A 19 -6.85 -11.24 3.73
CA GLN A 19 -5.98 -10.36 4.52
C GLN A 19 -4.99 -9.57 3.65
N LEU A 20 -4.49 -10.18 2.57
CA LEU A 20 -3.70 -9.50 1.53
C LEU A 20 -4.48 -8.32 0.93
N ARG A 21 -5.69 -8.58 0.40
CA ARG A 21 -6.54 -7.54 -0.22
C ARG A 21 -6.93 -6.47 0.79
N GLN A 22 -7.23 -6.87 2.02
CA GLN A 22 -7.56 -5.95 3.10
C GLN A 22 -6.39 -5.00 3.41
N SER A 23 -5.16 -5.51 3.46
CA SER A 23 -3.97 -4.67 3.68
C SER A 23 -3.77 -3.66 2.54
N GLU A 24 -4.03 -4.05 1.29
CA GLU A 24 -3.97 -3.13 0.14
C GLU A 24 -5.06 -2.07 0.20
N ASN A 25 -6.29 -2.45 0.54
CA ASN A 25 -7.41 -1.52 0.72
C ASN A 25 -7.14 -0.54 1.86
N GLN A 26 -6.65 -1.01 3.00
CA GLN A 26 -6.30 -0.15 4.14
C GLN A 26 -5.20 0.85 3.77
N ARG A 27 -4.21 0.45 2.96
CA ARG A 27 -3.19 1.37 2.45
C ARG A 27 -3.78 2.46 1.56
N ALA A 28 -4.70 2.11 0.66
CA ALA A 28 -5.38 3.07 -0.20
C ALA A 28 -6.25 4.05 0.61
N THR A 29 -7.08 3.54 1.53
CA THR A 29 -7.93 4.34 2.40
C THR A 29 -7.12 5.30 3.27
N MET A 30 -6.03 4.83 3.91
CA MET A 30 -5.16 5.68 4.72
C MET A 30 -4.52 6.80 3.88
N THR A 31 -4.01 6.48 2.69
CA THR A 31 -3.43 7.50 1.80
C THR A 31 -4.48 8.53 1.38
N ASN A 32 -5.71 8.10 1.10
CA ASN A 32 -6.80 9.02 0.79
C ASN A 32 -7.09 10.00 1.95
N PHE A 33 -7.09 9.52 3.20
CA PHE A 33 -7.22 10.40 4.36
C PHE A 33 -6.07 11.42 4.46
N VAL A 34 -4.83 10.97 4.25
CA VAL A 34 -3.66 11.87 4.20
C VAL A 34 -3.86 12.98 3.16
N LEU A 35 -4.31 12.65 1.95
CA LEU A 35 -4.54 13.62 0.88
C LEU A 35 -5.67 14.60 1.20
N VAL A 36 -6.81 14.12 1.71
CA VAL A 36 -7.96 14.97 2.06
C VAL A 36 -7.60 15.93 3.20
N ILE A 37 -6.94 15.45 4.25
CA ILE A 37 -6.51 16.30 5.37
C ILE A 37 -5.49 17.33 4.89
N THR A 38 -4.52 16.91 4.07
CA THR A 38 -3.52 17.80 3.47
C THR A 38 -4.16 18.91 2.64
N ALA A 39 -5.15 18.58 1.81
CA ALA A 39 -5.88 19.54 0.99
C ALA A 39 -6.65 20.55 1.86
N ALA A 40 -7.35 20.09 2.90
CA ALA A 40 -8.07 20.95 3.83
C ALA A 40 -7.13 21.92 4.57
N LEU A 41 -6.03 21.41 5.14
CA LEU A 41 -5.02 22.23 5.82
C LEU A 41 -4.36 23.24 4.87
N SER A 42 -4.09 22.83 3.62
CA SER A 42 -3.58 23.74 2.59
C SER A 42 -4.54 24.89 2.31
N GLY A 43 -5.84 24.61 2.23
CA GLY A 43 -6.86 25.65 2.07
C GLY A 43 -6.83 26.68 3.18
N LEU A 44 -6.69 26.24 4.45
CA LEU A 44 -6.57 27.14 5.60
C LEU A 44 -5.30 28.01 5.55
N ILE A 45 -4.17 27.43 5.14
CA ILE A 45 -2.90 28.16 4.98
C ILE A 45 -3.05 29.26 3.92
N VAL A 46 -3.64 28.93 2.77
CA VAL A 46 -3.88 29.87 1.67
C VAL A 46 -4.83 30.99 2.09
N GLN A 47 -5.91 30.68 2.82
CA GLN A 47 -6.85 31.69 3.33
C GLN A 47 -6.18 32.70 4.27
N GLN A 48 -5.21 32.24 5.06
CA GLN A 48 -4.41 33.09 5.94
C GLN A 48 -3.21 33.74 5.24
N LYS A 49 -3.16 33.67 3.90
CA LYS A 49 -2.12 34.28 3.06
C LYS A 49 -0.71 33.90 3.48
N PHE A 50 -0.51 32.63 3.89
CA PHE A 50 0.78 32.13 4.34
C PHE A 50 1.36 32.93 5.53
N ALA A 51 0.53 33.49 6.40
CA ALA A 51 1.02 34.17 7.61
C ALA A 51 1.87 33.23 8.48
N ALA A 52 2.86 33.75 9.21
CA ALA A 52 3.73 32.95 10.09
C ALA A 52 2.96 32.09 11.11
N ALA A 53 1.75 32.51 11.51
CA ALA A 53 0.86 31.73 12.37
C ALA A 53 0.42 30.37 11.75
N THR A 54 0.60 30.19 10.44
CA THR A 54 0.26 28.97 9.70
C THR A 54 1.38 27.93 9.64
N VAL A 55 2.59 28.27 10.11
CA VAL A 55 3.74 27.34 10.18
C VAL A 55 3.38 26.02 10.90
N PRO A 56 2.66 26.03 12.04
CA PRO A 56 2.23 24.78 12.68
C PRO A 56 1.37 23.89 11.79
N LEU A 57 0.58 24.45 10.87
CA LEU A 57 -0.24 23.68 9.93
C LEU A 57 0.63 22.98 8.87
N GLY A 58 1.66 23.65 8.36
CA GLY A 58 2.65 23.04 7.45
C GLY A 58 3.45 21.93 8.11
N LEU A 59 3.85 22.13 9.38
CA LEU A 59 4.48 21.08 10.19
C LEU A 59 3.54 19.89 10.42
N LEU A 60 2.26 20.14 10.67
CA LEU A 60 1.26 19.08 10.81
C LEU A 60 1.11 18.26 9.51
N ILE A 61 1.02 18.92 8.34
CA ILE A 61 1.03 18.23 7.03
C ILE A 61 2.29 17.36 6.89
N THR A 62 3.45 17.89 7.29
CA THR A 62 4.72 17.17 7.24
C THR A 62 4.66 15.87 8.06
N LEU A 63 4.20 15.97 9.31
CA LEU A 63 4.07 14.82 10.21
C LEU A 63 3.08 13.78 9.68
N ILE A 64 1.94 14.23 9.14
CA ILE A 64 0.92 13.35 8.54
C ILE A 64 1.50 12.62 7.31
N GLY A 65 2.25 13.31 6.46
CA GLY A 65 2.93 12.70 5.30
C GLY A 65 3.96 11.65 5.72
N LEU A 66 4.79 11.94 6.72
CA LEU A 66 5.76 10.95 7.26
C LEU A 66 5.06 9.74 7.87
N PHE A 67 4.01 9.97 8.65
CA PHE A 67 3.17 8.91 9.20
C PHE A 67 2.56 8.04 8.08
N GLY A 68 1.98 8.66 7.07
CA GLY A 68 1.43 7.97 5.90
C GLY A 68 2.47 7.11 5.17
N ALA A 69 3.71 7.60 5.05
CA ALA A 69 4.80 6.86 4.41
C ALA A 69 5.17 5.59 5.19
N VAL A 70 5.28 5.69 6.52
CA VAL A 70 5.56 4.55 7.41
C VAL A 70 4.44 3.54 7.36
N ILE A 71 3.19 3.98 7.46
CA ILE A 71 2.02 3.10 7.45
C ILE A 71 1.86 2.43 6.08
N ALA A 72 2.07 3.14 4.97
CA ALA A 72 2.04 2.56 3.63
C ALA A 72 3.10 1.46 3.45
N ALA A 73 4.31 1.67 3.99
CA ALA A 73 5.36 0.66 4.02
C ALA A 73 4.97 -0.54 4.90
N LYS A 74 4.35 -0.31 6.07
CA LYS A 74 3.92 -1.37 6.98
C LYS A 74 2.82 -2.25 6.38
N TYR A 75 1.83 -1.65 5.71
CA TYR A 75 0.81 -2.42 5.00
C TYR A 75 1.39 -3.21 3.82
N HIS A 76 2.42 -2.68 3.16
CA HIS A 76 3.12 -3.46 2.13
C HIS A 76 3.82 -4.69 2.71
N GLU A 77 4.50 -4.55 3.85
CA GLU A 77 5.14 -5.66 4.56
C GLU A 77 4.11 -6.74 4.93
N ARG A 78 2.99 -6.36 5.54
CA ARG A 78 1.91 -7.29 5.90
C ARG A 78 1.27 -7.97 4.68
N ALA A 79 1.07 -7.22 3.59
CA ALA A 79 0.61 -7.78 2.33
C ALA A 79 1.59 -8.82 1.78
N ALA A 80 2.90 -8.51 1.78
CA ALA A 80 3.93 -9.44 1.35
C ALA A 80 3.97 -10.72 2.20
N TYR A 81 3.81 -10.59 3.52
CA TYR A 81 3.68 -11.72 4.45
C TYR A 81 2.52 -12.65 4.08
N HIS A 82 1.30 -12.12 3.95
CA HIS A 82 0.13 -12.92 3.59
C HIS A 82 0.22 -13.54 2.19
N LEU A 83 0.84 -12.83 1.24
CA LEU A 83 1.11 -13.39 -0.09
C LEU A 83 2.10 -14.56 -0.02
N GLY A 84 3.13 -14.47 0.82
CA GLY A 84 4.09 -15.55 1.07
C GLY A 84 3.39 -16.79 1.63
N GLN A 85 2.60 -16.62 2.68
CA GLN A 85 1.81 -17.70 3.29
C GLN A 85 0.83 -18.34 2.28
N ALA A 86 0.08 -17.52 1.54
CA ALA A 86 -0.84 -18.02 0.52
C ALA A 86 -0.11 -18.81 -0.58
N ARG A 87 1.10 -18.39 -0.99
CA ARG A 87 1.92 -19.14 -1.96
C ARG A 87 2.37 -20.49 -1.40
N ALA A 88 2.81 -20.56 -0.15
CA ALA A 88 3.19 -21.81 0.49
C ALA A 88 1.99 -22.78 0.55
N LEU A 89 0.82 -22.31 0.98
CA LEU A 89 -0.41 -23.10 1.00
C LEU A 89 -0.88 -23.51 -0.40
N SER A 90 -0.58 -22.71 -1.44
CA SER A 90 -0.89 -23.09 -2.82
C SER A 90 -0.12 -24.33 -3.28
N VAL A 91 1.10 -24.54 -2.76
CA VAL A 91 1.87 -25.77 -3.05
C VAL A 91 1.19 -26.97 -2.39
N THR A 92 0.86 -26.86 -1.10
CA THR A 92 0.14 -27.92 -0.38
C THR A 92 -1.19 -28.28 -1.03
N LEU A 93 -1.97 -27.29 -1.48
CA LEU A 93 -3.23 -27.53 -2.17
C LEU A 93 -3.06 -28.22 -3.53
N LYS A 94 -1.93 -28.02 -4.21
CA LYS A 94 -1.60 -28.77 -5.43
C LYS A 94 -1.24 -30.22 -5.09
N ASP A 95 -0.43 -30.44 -4.06
CA ASP A 95 -0.03 -31.78 -3.61
C ASP A 95 -1.25 -32.62 -3.16
N LEU A 96 -2.27 -31.95 -2.60
CA LEU A 96 -3.55 -32.56 -2.22
C LEU A 96 -4.52 -32.77 -3.41
N GLY A 97 -4.15 -32.36 -4.63
CA GLY A 97 -4.99 -32.47 -5.82
C GLY A 97 -6.18 -31.50 -5.87
N VAL A 98 -6.23 -30.51 -4.96
CA VAL A 98 -7.32 -29.51 -4.88
C VAL A 98 -7.13 -28.41 -5.92
N LEU A 99 -5.89 -27.96 -6.11
CA LEU A 99 -5.54 -26.99 -7.15
C LEU A 99 -4.90 -27.71 -8.34
N ALA A 100 -5.44 -27.48 -9.53
CA ALA A 100 -4.84 -27.97 -10.76
C ALA A 100 -3.45 -27.35 -10.99
N GLU A 101 -2.53 -28.18 -11.49
CA GLU A 101 -1.24 -27.71 -11.96
C GLU A 101 -1.40 -27.10 -13.36
N ASP A 102 -1.47 -25.77 -13.44
CA ASP A 102 -1.51 -25.07 -14.71
C ASP A 102 -0.10 -24.61 -15.12
N ALA A 103 0.47 -25.34 -16.08
CA ALA A 103 1.77 -25.04 -16.68
C ALA A 103 1.82 -23.63 -17.31
N ASN A 104 0.67 -23.06 -17.70
CA ASN A 104 0.62 -21.74 -18.35
C ASN A 104 0.80 -20.57 -17.38
N ILE A 105 0.75 -20.79 -16.06
CA ILE A 105 0.92 -19.71 -15.08
C ILE A 105 2.31 -19.08 -15.18
N GLY A 106 3.34 -19.90 -15.41
CA GLY A 106 4.72 -19.44 -15.62
C GLY A 106 4.85 -18.57 -16.87
N ASP A 107 4.28 -19.04 -17.97
CA ASP A 107 4.30 -18.36 -19.26
C ASP A 107 3.53 -17.03 -19.24
N PHE A 108 2.41 -16.97 -18.53
CA PHE A 108 1.66 -15.74 -18.38
C PHE A 108 2.46 -14.68 -17.63
N ARG A 109 3.16 -15.06 -16.55
CA ARG A 109 4.02 -14.14 -15.80
C ARG A 109 5.15 -13.58 -16.66
N GLN A 110 5.78 -14.42 -17.47
CA GLN A 110 6.86 -14.00 -18.35
C GLN A 110 6.34 -13.05 -19.44
N ARG A 111 5.27 -13.43 -20.15
CA ARG A 111 4.59 -12.58 -21.15
C ARG A 111 4.17 -11.23 -20.57
N HIS A 112 3.67 -11.21 -19.34
CA HIS A 112 3.32 -9.97 -18.65
C HIS A 112 4.56 -9.08 -18.40
N TYR A 113 5.67 -9.64 -17.94
CA TYR A 113 6.89 -8.87 -17.70
C TYR A 113 7.58 -8.37 -18.97
N ASP A 114 7.40 -9.09 -20.08
CA ASP A 114 7.91 -8.68 -21.39
C ASP A 114 7.03 -7.58 -22.02
N ALA A 115 5.72 -7.58 -21.75
CA ALA A 115 4.81 -6.51 -22.15
C ALA A 115 5.04 -5.19 -21.39
N TYR A 116 5.51 -5.24 -20.14
CA TYR A 116 5.66 -4.06 -19.27
C TYR A 116 7.10 -3.83 -18.75
N PRO A 117 8.11 -3.66 -19.63
CA PRO A 117 9.53 -3.66 -19.24
C PRO A 117 9.96 -2.41 -18.44
N ARG A 118 9.24 -1.29 -18.58
CA ARG A 118 9.48 -0.07 -17.79
C ARG A 118 8.77 -0.13 -16.44
N LEU A 119 7.48 -0.48 -16.43
CA LEU A 119 6.67 -0.54 -15.21
C LEU A 119 7.16 -1.63 -14.25
N ARG A 120 7.74 -2.73 -14.75
CA ARG A 120 8.32 -3.77 -13.87
C ARG A 120 9.45 -3.26 -12.96
N ARG A 121 10.13 -2.18 -13.35
CA ARG A 121 11.19 -1.56 -12.53
C ARG A 121 10.62 -0.72 -11.40
N LEU A 122 9.40 -0.20 -11.57
CA LEU A 122 8.70 0.58 -10.55
C LEU A 122 8.02 -0.37 -9.59
N ARG A 123 8.58 -0.49 -8.39
CA ARG A 123 7.93 -1.26 -7.34
C ARG A 123 6.73 -0.46 -6.84
N LEU A 124 5.55 -1.09 -6.87
CA LEU A 124 4.31 -0.42 -6.48
C LEU A 124 4.40 0.17 -5.07
N HIS A 125 5.07 -0.51 -4.12
CA HIS A 125 5.26 0.03 -2.77
C HIS A 125 6.05 1.34 -2.75
N SER A 126 7.03 1.52 -3.65
CA SER A 126 7.82 2.75 -3.74
C SER A 126 6.97 3.93 -4.20
N LEU A 127 5.96 3.69 -5.05
CA LEU A 127 5.02 4.74 -5.47
C LEU A 127 4.15 5.20 -4.29
N TRP A 128 3.62 4.25 -3.51
CA TRP A 128 2.79 4.57 -2.34
C TRP A 128 3.55 5.29 -1.24
N THR A 129 4.74 4.81 -0.88
CA THR A 129 5.59 5.47 0.11
C THR A 129 6.08 6.81 -0.42
N GLY A 130 6.50 6.88 -1.69
CA GLY A 130 6.96 8.10 -2.34
C GLY A 130 5.89 9.20 -2.37
N LEU A 131 4.62 8.86 -2.62
CA LEU A 131 3.51 9.82 -2.56
C LEU A 131 3.39 10.48 -1.19
N ASN A 132 3.46 9.68 -0.11
CA ASN A 132 3.36 10.21 1.24
C ASN A 132 4.62 11.02 1.65
N VAL A 133 5.80 10.63 1.17
CA VAL A 133 7.03 11.43 1.31
C VAL A 133 6.89 12.76 0.57
N ALA A 134 6.28 12.78 -0.62
CA ALA A 134 6.02 14.01 -1.35
C ALA A 134 5.04 14.93 -0.59
N VAL A 135 4.01 14.38 0.06
CA VAL A 135 3.13 15.13 0.97
C VAL A 135 3.93 15.73 2.14
N ALA A 136 4.84 14.96 2.73
CA ALA A 136 5.68 15.47 3.81
C ALA A 136 6.56 16.65 3.34
N ALA A 137 7.23 16.49 2.19
CA ALA A 137 8.05 17.54 1.58
C ALA A 137 7.23 18.78 1.23
N TYR A 138 5.99 18.60 0.76
CA TYR A 138 5.05 19.68 0.50
C TYR A 138 4.70 20.47 1.77
N GLY A 139 4.47 19.80 2.91
CA GLY A 139 4.26 20.46 4.20
C GLY A 139 5.46 21.32 4.64
N ILE A 140 6.69 20.82 4.43
CA ILE A 140 7.92 21.57 4.69
C ILE A 140 7.99 22.82 3.80
N ALA A 141 7.68 22.67 2.50
CA ALA A 141 7.66 23.80 1.57
C ALA A 141 6.68 24.90 2.01
N LEU A 142 5.46 24.52 2.42
CA LEU A 142 4.48 25.47 2.94
C LEU A 142 4.97 26.19 4.20
N ALA A 143 5.58 25.46 5.14
CA ALA A 143 6.12 26.05 6.36
C ALA A 143 7.26 27.03 6.08
N MET A 144 8.15 26.70 5.12
CA MET A 144 9.21 27.62 4.70
C MET A 144 8.63 28.88 4.05
N VAL A 145 7.68 28.76 3.13
CA VAL A 145 7.03 29.92 2.49
C VAL A 145 6.35 30.83 3.52
N ALA A 146 5.77 30.28 4.59
CA ALA A 146 5.13 31.08 5.64
C ALA A 146 6.13 31.82 6.57
N LEU A 147 7.41 31.49 6.51
CA LEU A 147 8.47 32.12 7.31
C LEU A 147 9.18 33.27 6.56
N PHE A 148 9.05 33.35 5.24
CA PHE A 148 9.66 34.37 4.38
C PHE A 148 8.62 35.37 3.88
#